data_AF-A0A923E3U2-F1
#
_entry.id   AF-A0A923E3U2-F1
#
_cell.length_a   1.000
_cell.length_b   1.000
_cell.length_c   1.000
_cell.angle_alpha   90.00
_cell.angle_beta   90.00
_cell.angle_gamma   90.00
#
_symmetry.space_group_name_H-M   'P 1'
#
loop_
_entity.id
_entity.type
_entity.pdbx_description
1 polymer ?
#
loop_
_entity_poly.entity_id
_entity_poly.type
_entity_poly.pdbx_seq_one_letter_code
_entity_poly.pdbx_strand_id
1 'polypeptide(L)'
;MQFGIMSVSDLTTDPTNGRTPTESERIADILVMAKRAEEAGLDVFALGEHHNPPFFSSSPTTTLARIAGATESLTLSTSTTLITTNDPVKIAEDYAMLQYMANGRLDLMMGRGNTGPVYPWFGQDIRQGIPLAIENYALLRRLWSEEDIDWSGRFRTPLRGFTSTPRPLDGIPPFVWHGSIRSPEIAEQAAYYGDGFFHNNIFWPPSHTARMVALYRERFEHYGHGAQKKAIVGLGGQVFMRKNSQDAIAEFRPYFDNAPVYGNGPSLEDFMRQTPLTVGSPQEVIDRTLGFRDVVGDYQRQLFLIDHAGLPLRTVLEQIDLLGEIVPILRREFDAMRDPEAPSDPPTHASLLAERDGADAVNAIRRELARAEGIAESVRLGGPHAPSPSDTPARVKAEAAEAFGNSDAFGVRIASKEDSVTGASFYEQRESEEAAVSHADALLRDLA
;
A
#
# COMPACT_ATOMS: atom_id res chain seq x y z
N MET A 1 -11.37 -7.57 -2.71
CA MET A 1 -10.58 -6.97 -1.61
C MET A 1 -9.64 -7.98 -1.00
N GLN A 2 -8.39 -7.57 -0.73
CA GLN A 2 -7.35 -8.42 -0.12
C GLN A 2 -7.36 -8.37 1.41
N PHE A 3 -7.17 -9.52 2.04
CA PHE A 3 -6.99 -9.68 3.48
C PHE A 3 -5.67 -10.38 3.77
N GLY A 4 -4.94 -9.87 4.76
CA GLY A 4 -3.68 -10.47 5.16
C GLY A 4 -3.29 -10.21 6.59
N ILE A 5 -2.12 -10.71 6.95
CA ILE A 5 -1.52 -10.48 8.26
C ILE A 5 -0.19 -9.75 8.10
N MET A 6 0.18 -9.02 9.15
CA MET A 6 1.49 -8.40 9.27
C MET A 6 2.14 -8.73 10.61
N SER A 7 3.46 -8.89 10.60
CA SER A 7 4.27 -9.05 11.80
C SER A 7 5.23 -7.88 11.97
N VAL A 8 5.34 -7.40 13.22
CA VAL A 8 6.35 -6.41 13.62
C VAL A 8 7.65 -7.06 14.09
N SER A 9 7.75 -8.40 14.07
CA SER A 9 8.98 -9.15 14.40
C SER A 9 9.50 -8.99 15.83
N ASP A 10 8.60 -8.74 16.80
CA ASP A 10 8.99 -8.52 18.20
C ASP A 10 9.38 -9.83 18.93
N LEU A 11 10.38 -9.70 19.80
CA LEU A 11 10.80 -10.67 20.81
C LEU A 11 10.30 -10.23 22.18
N THR A 12 8.98 -10.26 22.34
CA THR A 12 8.33 -9.86 23.59
C THR A 12 8.19 -11.06 24.53
N THR A 13 8.46 -10.87 25.83
CA THR A 13 8.22 -11.88 26.87
C THR A 13 6.73 -12.18 26.97
N ASP A 14 6.36 -13.46 26.97
CA ASP A 14 4.98 -13.90 27.23
C ASP A 14 4.63 -13.60 28.70
N PRO A 15 3.68 -12.68 28.99
CA PRO A 15 3.37 -12.29 30.35
C PRO A 15 2.65 -13.38 31.15
N THR A 16 2.17 -14.45 30.51
CA THR A 16 1.44 -15.54 31.18
C THR A 16 2.37 -16.59 31.78
N ASN A 17 3.62 -16.68 31.29
CA ASN A 17 4.59 -17.69 31.74
C ASN A 17 6.03 -17.17 31.91
N GLY A 18 6.31 -15.91 31.55
CA GLY A 18 7.61 -15.27 31.69
C GLY A 18 8.66 -15.72 30.67
N ARG A 19 8.30 -16.52 29.66
CA ARG A 19 9.23 -16.99 28.63
C ARG A 19 9.39 -15.95 27.53
N THR A 20 10.64 -15.63 27.20
CA THR A 20 10.97 -14.85 26.00
C THR A 20 11.45 -15.82 24.91
N PRO A 21 10.88 -15.79 23.70
CA PRO A 21 11.38 -16.63 22.61
C PRO A 21 12.80 -16.19 22.22
N THR A 22 13.59 -17.12 21.70
CA THR A 22 14.89 -16.77 21.08
C THR A 22 14.67 -16.19 19.68
N GLU A 23 15.65 -15.46 19.14
CA GLU A 23 15.62 -14.99 17.75
C GLU A 23 15.47 -16.15 16.77
N SER A 24 16.16 -17.26 17.00
CA SER A 24 16.07 -18.46 16.16
C SER A 24 14.65 -19.03 16.11
N GLU A 25 14.00 -19.16 17.28
CA GLU A 25 12.60 -19.58 17.37
C GLU A 25 11.69 -18.60 16.64
N ARG A 26 11.80 -17.31 16.94
CA ARG A 26 10.91 -16.30 16.38
C ARG A 26 11.06 -16.15 14.85
N ILE A 27 12.27 -16.23 14.33
CA ILE A 27 12.54 -16.22 12.88
C ILE A 27 11.95 -17.48 12.20
N ALA A 28 12.05 -18.64 12.85
CA ALA A 28 11.45 -19.87 12.32
C ALA A 28 9.91 -19.79 12.32
N ASP A 29 9.33 -19.23 13.38
CA ASP A 29 7.89 -19.05 13.56
C ASP A 29 7.27 -18.20 12.43
N ILE A 30 7.97 -17.19 11.92
CA ILE A 30 7.52 -16.38 10.76
C ILE A 30 7.16 -17.26 9.56
N LEU A 31 8.00 -18.25 9.24
CA LEU A 31 7.73 -19.14 8.12
C LEU A 31 6.50 -20.02 8.38
N VAL A 32 6.31 -20.46 9.62
CA VAL A 32 5.14 -21.26 10.01
C VAL A 32 3.87 -20.42 9.88
N MET A 33 3.90 -19.18 10.35
CA MET A 33 2.77 -18.25 10.24
C MET A 33 2.43 -17.93 8.78
N ALA A 34 3.43 -17.69 7.94
CA ALA A 34 3.20 -17.43 6.51
C ALA A 34 2.56 -18.63 5.80
N LYS A 35 3.06 -19.85 6.03
CA LYS A 35 2.41 -21.06 5.48
C LYS A 35 0.98 -21.21 5.98
N ARG A 36 0.75 -20.96 7.27
CA ARG A 36 -0.60 -21.06 7.83
C ARG A 36 -1.55 -20.01 7.27
N ALA A 37 -1.07 -18.80 7.03
CA ALA A 37 -1.84 -17.74 6.38
C ALA A 37 -2.30 -18.16 4.98
N GLU A 38 -1.41 -18.79 4.19
CA GLU A 38 -1.78 -19.34 2.88
C GLU A 38 -2.83 -20.45 3.00
N GLU A 39 -2.60 -21.42 3.88
CA GLU A 39 -3.55 -22.54 4.12
C GLU A 39 -4.92 -22.05 4.58
N ALA A 40 -4.96 -20.96 5.35
CA ALA A 40 -6.20 -20.32 5.82
C ALA A 40 -6.90 -19.46 4.75
N GLY A 41 -6.31 -19.31 3.55
CA GLY A 41 -6.89 -18.55 2.44
C GLY A 41 -6.70 -17.03 2.55
N LEU A 42 -5.68 -16.57 3.26
CA LEU A 42 -5.29 -15.16 3.27
C LEU A 42 -4.50 -14.81 2.00
N ASP A 43 -4.56 -13.55 1.59
CA ASP A 43 -3.94 -13.06 0.34
C ASP A 43 -2.53 -12.51 0.55
N VAL A 44 -2.25 -11.95 1.74
CA VAL A 44 -1.02 -11.19 1.99
C VAL A 44 -0.34 -11.61 3.29
N PHE A 45 0.98 -11.77 3.23
CA PHE A 45 1.85 -11.83 4.41
C PHE A 45 2.84 -10.66 4.35
N ALA A 46 2.81 -9.79 5.36
CA ALA A 46 3.67 -8.62 5.44
C ALA A 46 4.64 -8.67 6.63
N LEU A 47 5.87 -8.19 6.41
CA LEU A 47 6.90 -8.16 7.44
C LEU A 47 7.48 -6.75 7.60
N GLY A 48 7.49 -6.24 8.83
CA GLY A 48 8.11 -4.95 9.15
C GLY A 48 9.64 -5.00 9.18
N GLU A 49 10.26 -3.87 8.87
CA GLU A 49 11.71 -3.67 9.04
C GLU A 49 12.02 -2.93 10.35
N HIS A 50 12.94 -3.48 11.15
CA HIS A 50 13.44 -2.88 12.39
C HIS A 50 14.92 -3.19 12.61
N HIS A 51 15.63 -2.27 13.26
CA HIS A 51 17.08 -2.38 13.51
C HIS A 51 17.45 -2.39 14.99
N ASN A 52 16.45 -2.31 15.88
CA ASN A 52 16.65 -2.17 17.32
C ASN A 52 15.89 -3.25 18.08
N PRO A 53 16.39 -3.67 19.25
CA PRO A 53 15.60 -4.48 20.18
C PRO A 53 14.25 -3.80 20.50
N PRO A 54 13.18 -4.58 20.74
CA PRO A 54 13.16 -6.05 20.79
C PRO A 54 12.87 -6.70 19.43
N PHE A 55 13.12 -6.06 18.30
CA PHE A 55 12.74 -6.59 16.98
C PHE A 55 13.93 -7.26 16.26
N PHE A 56 13.69 -8.29 15.44
CA PHE A 56 14.76 -8.97 14.68
C PHE A 56 14.80 -8.67 13.18
N SER A 57 13.70 -8.23 12.57
CA SER A 57 13.59 -8.18 11.10
C SER A 57 14.30 -6.98 10.50
N SER A 58 15.63 -7.01 10.40
CA SER A 58 16.43 -5.95 9.77
C SER A 58 16.59 -6.11 8.25
N SER A 59 16.34 -7.32 7.74
CA SER A 59 16.42 -7.66 6.31
C SER A 59 15.15 -8.39 5.87
N PRO A 60 14.04 -7.66 5.66
CA PRO A 60 12.77 -8.30 5.29
C PRO A 60 12.88 -9.06 3.97
N THR A 61 13.66 -8.59 3.00
CA THR A 61 13.85 -9.25 1.70
C THR A 61 14.39 -10.68 1.83
N THR A 62 15.32 -10.92 2.75
CA THR A 62 15.87 -12.25 3.01
C THR A 62 14.79 -13.21 3.54
N THR A 63 14.00 -12.76 4.51
CA THR A 63 12.93 -13.58 5.11
C THR A 63 11.79 -13.81 4.11
N LEU A 64 11.40 -12.78 3.36
CA LEU A 64 10.38 -12.88 2.33
C LEU A 64 10.81 -13.80 1.18
N ALA A 65 12.09 -13.80 0.76
CA ALA A 65 12.59 -14.75 -0.24
C ALA A 65 12.46 -16.21 0.22
N ARG A 66 12.70 -16.47 1.51
CA ARG A 66 12.47 -17.80 2.10
C ARG A 66 10.99 -18.19 2.08
N ILE A 67 10.09 -17.25 2.35
CA ILE A 67 8.64 -17.48 2.29
C ILE A 67 8.19 -17.70 0.84
N ALA A 68 8.74 -16.93 -0.11
CA ALA A 68 8.44 -17.04 -1.54
C ALA A 68 8.67 -18.46 -2.07
N GLY A 69 9.80 -19.08 -1.70
CA GLY A 69 10.12 -20.46 -2.07
C GLY A 69 9.33 -21.53 -1.30
N ALA A 70 8.52 -21.13 -0.31
CA ALA A 70 7.79 -22.04 0.58
C ALA A 70 6.27 -21.87 0.51
N THR A 71 5.78 -20.98 -0.35
CA THR A 71 4.37 -20.61 -0.57
C THR A 71 4.12 -20.40 -2.06
N GLU A 72 2.88 -20.55 -2.52
CA GLU A 72 2.55 -20.57 -3.96
C GLU A 72 1.73 -19.37 -4.42
N SER A 73 0.90 -18.81 -3.54
CA SER A 73 -0.17 -17.87 -3.87
C SER A 73 -0.12 -16.57 -3.07
N LEU A 74 0.50 -16.58 -1.88
CA LEU A 74 0.59 -15.37 -1.06
C LEU A 74 1.30 -14.23 -1.79
N THR A 75 0.69 -13.05 -1.73
CA THR A 75 1.39 -11.81 -2.02
C THR A 75 2.29 -11.49 -0.82
N LEU A 76 3.58 -11.34 -1.09
CA LEU A 76 4.57 -10.96 -0.09
C LEU A 76 4.67 -9.44 -0.07
N SER A 77 4.69 -8.87 1.13
CA SER A 77 4.77 -7.43 1.31
C SER A 77 5.70 -7.07 2.46
N THR A 78 6.10 -5.81 2.53
CA THR A 78 6.67 -5.23 3.73
C THR A 78 5.63 -4.38 4.46
N SER A 79 5.88 -4.10 5.73
CA SER A 79 5.02 -3.23 6.54
C SER A 79 5.82 -2.57 7.66
N THR A 80 6.91 -1.84 7.39
CA THR A 80 7.33 -1.22 6.11
C THR A 80 8.81 -1.46 5.79
N THR A 81 9.22 -1.26 4.53
CA THR A 81 10.61 -0.99 4.12
C THR A 81 11.00 0.45 4.48
N LEU A 82 12.15 0.65 5.12
CA LEU A 82 12.58 1.98 5.59
C LEU A 82 13.35 2.74 4.51
N ILE A 83 12.63 3.52 3.68
CA ILE A 83 13.21 4.29 2.56
C ILE A 83 14.27 5.34 2.98
N THR A 84 14.22 5.77 4.24
CA THR A 84 15.12 6.81 4.77
C THR A 84 16.44 6.26 5.30
N THR A 85 16.54 4.96 5.59
CA THR A 85 17.74 4.34 6.17
C THR A 85 18.33 3.24 5.29
N ASN A 86 17.77 3.05 4.09
CA ASN A 86 18.30 2.17 3.06
C ASN A 86 18.71 2.99 1.84
N ASP A 87 19.72 2.52 1.11
CA ASP A 87 20.09 3.11 -0.18
C ASP A 87 19.02 2.76 -1.23
N PRO A 88 18.43 3.74 -1.94
CA PRO A 88 17.45 3.48 -2.99
C PRO A 88 17.98 2.58 -4.12
N VAL A 89 19.29 2.56 -4.39
CA VAL A 89 19.91 1.60 -5.33
C VAL A 89 19.74 0.17 -4.82
N LYS A 90 20.03 -0.07 -3.54
CA LYS A 90 19.89 -1.41 -2.95
C LYS A 90 18.43 -1.83 -2.87
N ILE A 91 17.51 -0.92 -2.54
CA ILE A 91 16.08 -1.21 -2.60
C ILE A 91 15.68 -1.61 -4.03
N ALA A 92 16.14 -0.87 -5.04
CA ALA A 92 15.80 -1.17 -6.42
C ALA A 92 16.19 -2.61 -6.82
N GLU A 93 17.44 -2.97 -6.52
CA GLU A 93 18.02 -4.28 -6.84
C GLU A 93 17.41 -5.42 -6.00
N ASP A 94 17.31 -5.23 -4.68
CA ASP A 94 16.89 -6.28 -3.75
C ASP A 94 15.41 -6.65 -3.98
N TYR A 95 14.54 -5.68 -4.25
CA TYR A 95 13.13 -5.94 -4.51
C TYR A 95 12.86 -6.39 -5.95
N ALA A 96 13.65 -5.97 -6.94
CA ALA A 96 13.59 -6.57 -8.27
C ALA A 96 13.99 -8.06 -8.19
N MET A 97 15.07 -8.39 -7.48
CA MET A 97 15.48 -9.78 -7.26
C MET A 97 14.39 -10.58 -6.53
N LEU A 98 13.83 -10.03 -5.44
CA LEU A 98 12.75 -10.69 -4.69
C LEU A 98 11.50 -10.90 -5.57
N GLN A 99 11.19 -9.99 -6.49
CA GLN A 99 10.07 -10.12 -7.41
C GLN A 99 10.22 -11.36 -8.31
N TYR A 100 11.44 -11.66 -8.79
CA TYR A 100 11.71 -12.92 -9.50
C TYR A 100 11.51 -14.14 -8.58
N MET A 101 12.03 -14.09 -7.35
CA MET A 101 11.89 -15.20 -6.41
C MET A 101 10.43 -15.47 -6.03
N ALA A 102 9.60 -14.42 -5.98
CA ALA A 102 8.16 -14.50 -5.71
C ALA A 102 7.32 -14.69 -6.98
N ASN A 103 7.93 -14.81 -8.17
CA ASN A 103 7.23 -14.91 -9.45
C ASN A 103 6.15 -13.82 -9.62
N GLY A 104 6.50 -12.57 -9.31
CA GLY A 104 5.60 -11.42 -9.39
C GLY A 104 4.62 -11.26 -8.21
N ARG A 105 4.59 -12.17 -7.22
CA ARG A 105 3.74 -12.05 -6.01
C ARG A 105 4.33 -11.14 -4.95
N LEU A 106 4.74 -9.94 -5.34
CA LEU A 106 5.42 -8.99 -4.48
C LEU A 106 4.84 -7.58 -4.68
N ASP A 107 4.54 -6.95 -3.56
CA ASP A 107 4.49 -5.49 -3.44
C ASP A 107 5.35 -5.08 -2.24
N LEU A 108 5.53 -3.78 -2.03
CA LEU A 108 6.25 -3.29 -0.85
C LEU A 108 5.62 -2.03 -0.29
N MET A 109 5.64 -1.93 1.02
CA MET A 109 5.16 -0.75 1.74
C MET A 109 6.35 0.08 2.19
N MET A 110 6.48 1.27 1.62
CA MET A 110 7.48 2.25 2.03
C MET A 110 7.06 2.97 3.29
N GLY A 111 8.01 3.18 4.19
CA GLY A 111 7.80 3.95 5.41
C GLY A 111 9.03 4.77 5.75
N ARG A 112 8.79 5.93 6.37
CA ARG A 112 9.85 6.79 6.92
C ARG A 112 10.56 6.14 8.12
N GLY A 113 9.92 5.18 8.79
CA GLY A 113 10.32 4.74 10.12
C GLY A 113 10.07 5.79 11.20
N ASN A 114 9.94 5.35 12.45
CA ASN A 114 9.59 6.22 13.59
C ASN A 114 10.63 6.19 14.71
N THR A 115 11.60 5.27 14.68
CA THR A 115 12.63 5.15 15.71
C THR A 115 13.78 6.10 15.45
N GLY A 116 13.74 7.28 16.07
CA GLY A 116 14.74 8.33 15.87
C GLY A 116 16.20 7.89 16.03
N PRO A 117 16.55 7.10 17.08
CA PRO A 117 17.91 6.59 17.26
C PRO A 117 18.46 5.72 16.12
N VAL A 118 17.61 5.17 15.24
CA VAL A 118 18.06 4.30 14.14
C VAL A 118 18.74 5.10 13.03
N TYR A 119 18.33 6.35 12.78
CA TYR A 119 18.84 7.16 11.67
C TYR A 119 20.37 7.34 11.70
N PRO A 120 20.99 7.75 12.82
CA PRO A 120 22.45 7.90 12.88
C PRO A 120 23.23 6.61 12.66
N TRP A 121 22.65 5.43 12.94
CA TRP A 121 23.34 4.14 12.68
C TRP A 121 23.60 3.91 11.18
N PHE A 122 22.79 4.55 10.32
CA PHE A 122 22.93 4.52 8.87
C PHE A 122 23.49 5.85 8.32
N GLY A 123 24.05 6.70 9.19
CA GLY A 123 24.62 7.99 8.80
C GLY A 123 23.58 9.05 8.42
N GLN A 124 22.32 8.86 8.78
CA GLN A 124 21.21 9.75 8.41
C GLN A 124 20.78 10.64 9.58
N ASP A 125 20.12 11.75 9.25
CA ASP A 125 19.53 12.69 10.22
C ASP A 125 18.02 12.56 10.22
N ILE A 126 17.43 12.24 11.39
CA ILE A 126 15.97 12.11 11.55
C ILE A 126 15.22 13.39 11.14
N ARG A 127 15.83 14.57 11.32
CA ARG A 127 15.23 15.86 10.95
C ARG A 127 15.06 16.02 9.44
N GLN A 128 15.82 15.25 8.66
CA GLN A 128 15.71 15.17 7.20
C GLN A 128 14.76 14.05 6.76
N GLY A 129 14.02 13.39 7.66
CA GLY A 129 13.25 12.19 7.33
C GLY A 129 12.24 12.38 6.18
N ILE A 130 11.52 13.51 6.12
CA ILE A 130 10.59 13.80 5.01
C ILE A 130 11.36 14.12 3.72
N PRO A 131 12.32 15.07 3.69
CA PRO A 131 13.18 15.27 2.53
C PRO A 131 13.86 14.01 1.98
N LEU A 132 14.36 13.14 2.86
CA LEU A 132 14.97 11.85 2.53
C LEU A 132 13.97 10.93 1.84
N ALA A 133 12.78 10.76 2.41
CA ALA A 133 11.75 9.90 1.84
C ALA A 133 11.31 10.39 0.45
N ILE A 134 11.16 11.71 0.28
CA ILE A 134 10.78 12.32 -1.00
C ILE A 134 11.86 12.08 -2.07
N GLU A 135 13.10 12.46 -1.78
CA GLU A 135 14.20 12.38 -2.74
C GLU A 135 14.59 10.93 -3.07
N ASN A 136 14.69 10.06 -2.07
CA ASN A 136 15.08 8.66 -2.28
C ASN A 136 14.03 7.89 -3.07
N TYR A 137 12.73 8.15 -2.84
CA TYR A 137 11.68 7.47 -3.58
C TYR A 137 11.58 7.95 -5.04
N ALA A 138 11.75 9.26 -5.28
CA ALA A 138 11.80 9.80 -6.65
C ALA A 138 12.88 9.09 -7.47
N LEU A 139 14.07 8.96 -6.89
CA LEU A 139 15.15 8.19 -7.48
C LEU A 139 14.83 6.70 -7.64
N LEU A 140 14.26 6.05 -6.62
CA LEU A 140 13.90 4.63 -6.67
C LEU A 140 13.01 4.32 -7.87
N ARG A 141 12.02 5.17 -8.15
CA ARG A 141 11.17 5.01 -9.33
C ARG A 141 11.95 5.07 -10.64
N ARG A 142 12.89 6.01 -10.76
CA ARG A 142 13.75 6.12 -11.95
C ARG A 142 14.65 4.90 -12.09
N LEU A 143 15.22 4.40 -10.99
CA LEU A 143 16.05 3.20 -10.98
C LEU A 143 15.34 1.95 -11.52
N TRP A 144 14.02 1.84 -11.35
CA TRP A 144 13.23 0.72 -11.90
C TRP A 144 12.72 0.92 -13.32
N SER A 145 12.56 2.17 -13.77
CA SER A 145 11.88 2.50 -15.03
C SER A 145 12.81 2.98 -16.14
N GLU A 146 13.98 3.51 -15.79
CA GLU A 146 14.94 4.11 -16.73
C GLU A 146 16.26 3.32 -16.75
N GLU A 147 17.00 3.47 -17.85
CA GLU A 147 18.38 2.97 -18.03
C GLU A 147 19.34 4.16 -18.14
N ASP A 148 20.62 3.93 -17.88
CA ASP A 148 21.71 4.89 -17.99
C ASP A 148 21.43 6.21 -17.24
N ILE A 149 20.88 6.11 -16.03
CA ILE A 149 20.43 7.29 -15.30
C ILE A 149 21.61 8.10 -14.78
N ASP A 150 21.54 9.41 -15.01
CA ASP A 150 22.27 10.41 -14.26
C ASP A 150 21.38 10.94 -13.15
N TRP A 151 21.92 10.99 -11.92
CA TRP A 151 21.22 11.53 -10.77
C TRP A 151 22.16 12.36 -9.92
N SER A 152 21.71 13.54 -9.51
CA SER A 152 22.35 14.36 -8.49
C SER A 152 21.28 14.85 -7.52
N GLY A 153 21.54 14.69 -6.22
CA GLY A 153 20.63 15.09 -5.15
C GLY A 153 21.41 15.50 -3.90
N ARG A 154 20.71 15.64 -2.78
CA ARG A 154 21.29 16.04 -1.48
C ARG A 154 21.72 14.84 -0.64
N PHE A 155 21.01 13.71 -0.73
CA PHE A 155 21.10 12.67 0.29
C PHE A 155 21.97 11.47 -0.08
N ARG A 156 22.51 11.44 -1.30
CA ARG A 156 23.46 10.42 -1.71
C ARG A 156 24.42 10.94 -2.77
N THR A 157 25.52 10.21 -2.95
CA THR A 157 26.48 10.47 -4.02
C THR A 157 25.79 10.36 -5.39
N PRO A 158 26.13 11.26 -6.35
CA PRO A 158 25.57 11.21 -7.69
C PRO A 158 25.80 9.87 -8.42
N LEU A 159 24.86 9.47 -9.26
CA LEU A 159 25.05 8.42 -10.26
C LEU A 159 25.36 9.02 -11.63
N ARG A 160 26.12 8.28 -12.42
CA ARG A 160 26.44 8.63 -13.81
C ARG A 160 26.28 7.42 -14.72
N GLY A 161 25.36 7.49 -15.68
CA GLY A 161 25.07 6.40 -16.62
C GLY A 161 24.80 5.06 -15.92
N PHE A 162 24.02 5.07 -14.83
CA PHE A 162 23.80 3.87 -14.02
C PHE A 162 22.51 3.15 -14.42
N THR A 163 22.58 1.81 -14.51
CA THR A 163 21.42 0.95 -14.74
C THR A 163 21.33 -0.09 -13.63
N SER A 164 20.23 -0.08 -12.86
CA SER A 164 20.00 -1.06 -11.79
C SER A 164 19.84 -2.48 -12.36
N THR A 165 20.42 -3.47 -11.67
CA THR A 165 20.38 -4.88 -12.09
C THR A 165 20.11 -5.81 -10.88
N PRO A 166 19.15 -6.75 -10.95
CA PRO A 166 18.30 -7.04 -12.10
C PRO A 166 17.24 -5.94 -12.30
N ARG A 167 16.77 -5.82 -13.55
CA ARG A 167 15.57 -5.03 -13.86
C ARG A 167 14.33 -5.73 -13.27
N PRO A 168 13.26 -4.99 -12.93
CA PRO A 168 12.01 -5.60 -12.49
C PRO A 168 11.54 -6.70 -13.44
N LEU A 169 10.89 -7.73 -12.89
CA LEU A 169 10.33 -8.84 -13.67
C LEU A 169 9.42 -8.28 -14.77
N ASP A 170 9.58 -8.75 -16.00
CA ASP A 170 8.87 -8.27 -17.20
C ASP A 170 8.98 -6.76 -17.46
N GLY A 171 9.89 -6.04 -16.79
CA GLY A 171 9.97 -4.58 -16.83
C GLY A 171 8.84 -3.88 -16.06
N ILE A 172 8.11 -4.59 -15.19
CA ILE A 172 7.05 -4.03 -14.33
C ILE A 172 7.59 -3.92 -12.91
N PRO A 173 7.79 -2.71 -12.38
CA PRO A 173 8.21 -2.51 -10.99
C PRO A 173 7.17 -3.10 -10.01
N PRO A 174 7.59 -3.58 -8.83
CA PRO A 174 6.65 -3.95 -7.77
C PRO A 174 5.72 -2.78 -7.42
N PHE A 175 4.45 -3.07 -7.15
CA PHE A 175 3.50 -2.05 -6.69
C PHE A 175 3.93 -1.49 -5.33
N VAL A 176 3.81 -0.18 -5.15
CA VAL A 176 4.24 0.50 -3.91
C VAL A 176 3.03 0.96 -3.11
N TRP A 177 3.06 0.65 -1.82
CA TRP A 177 2.24 1.30 -0.81
C TRP A 177 3.06 2.33 -0.05
N HIS A 178 2.53 3.53 0.17
CA HIS A 178 3.14 4.49 1.08
C HIS A 178 2.46 4.39 2.44
N GLY A 179 3.19 3.84 3.41
CA GLY A 179 2.77 3.71 4.80
C GLY A 179 2.94 5.02 5.56
N SER A 180 1.84 5.67 5.92
CA SER A 180 1.86 6.84 6.80
C SER A 180 0.69 6.84 7.77
N ILE A 181 0.99 7.31 8.98
CA ILE A 181 -0.02 7.56 9.99
C ILE A 181 -0.21 9.06 10.16
N ARG A 182 0.89 9.83 10.26
CA ARG A 182 0.85 11.23 10.71
C ARG A 182 1.41 12.25 9.74
N SER A 183 2.04 11.82 8.65
CA SER A 183 2.77 12.72 7.75
C SER A 183 1.96 12.92 6.47
N PRO A 184 1.27 14.07 6.30
CA PRO A 184 0.55 14.45 5.09
C PRO A 184 1.43 14.39 3.85
N GLU A 185 2.72 14.71 3.98
CA GLU A 185 3.68 14.73 2.86
C GLU A 185 3.85 13.35 2.21
N ILE A 186 3.66 12.27 2.99
CA ILE A 186 3.72 10.90 2.47
C ILE A 186 2.41 10.51 1.77
N ALA A 187 1.27 11.03 2.24
CA ALA A 187 0.00 10.89 1.51
C ALA A 187 0.05 11.67 0.18
N GLU A 188 0.64 12.86 0.20
CA GLU A 188 0.91 13.68 -0.98
C GLU A 188 1.83 12.96 -1.97
N GLN A 189 2.93 12.37 -1.49
CA GLN A 189 3.84 11.61 -2.33
C GLN A 189 3.15 10.41 -3.00
N ALA A 190 2.33 9.66 -2.27
CA ALA A 190 1.56 8.56 -2.83
C ALA A 190 0.62 9.04 -3.94
N ALA A 191 -0.10 10.13 -3.67
CA ALA A 191 -1.01 10.76 -4.62
C ALA A 191 -0.29 11.28 -5.86
N TYR A 192 0.88 11.90 -5.71
CA TYR A 192 1.69 12.42 -6.82
C TYR A 192 2.03 11.32 -7.83
N TYR A 193 2.45 10.15 -7.34
CA TYR A 193 2.85 9.03 -8.19
C TYR A 193 1.72 8.09 -8.60
N GLY A 194 0.52 8.25 -8.03
CA GLY A 194 -0.62 7.35 -8.29
C GLY A 194 -0.49 6.00 -7.58
N ASP A 195 0.36 5.92 -6.56
CA ASP A 195 0.63 4.71 -5.78
C ASP A 195 -0.48 4.45 -4.75
N GLY A 196 -0.43 3.29 -4.08
CA GLY A 196 -1.34 2.98 -2.97
C GLY A 196 -1.00 3.74 -1.69
N PHE A 197 -2.00 4.18 -0.95
CA PHE A 197 -1.82 4.74 0.39
C PHE A 197 -2.24 3.72 1.45
N PHE A 198 -1.33 3.41 2.38
CA PHE A 198 -1.62 2.50 3.48
C PHE A 198 -1.60 3.25 4.81
N HIS A 199 -2.75 3.32 5.46
CA HIS A 199 -2.85 3.93 6.79
C HIS A 199 -2.88 2.84 7.87
N ASN A 200 -1.78 2.68 8.60
CA ASN A 200 -1.76 1.78 9.76
C ASN A 200 -2.49 2.44 10.96
N ASN A 201 -3.80 2.25 11.03
CA ASN A 201 -4.69 2.90 11.99
C ASN A 201 -4.75 2.21 13.37
N ILE A 202 -3.97 1.15 13.65
CA ILE A 202 -4.04 0.35 14.90
C ILE A 202 -4.05 1.20 16.19
N PHE A 203 -3.34 2.33 16.20
CA PHE A 203 -3.15 3.18 17.38
C PHE A 203 -3.90 4.53 17.30
N TRP A 204 -4.73 4.74 16.29
CA TRP A 204 -5.29 6.06 15.99
C TRP A 204 -6.81 6.05 15.87
N PRO A 205 -7.47 7.15 16.26
CA PRO A 205 -8.91 7.25 16.16
C PRO A 205 -9.38 7.27 14.71
N PRO A 206 -10.57 6.71 14.43
CA PRO A 206 -11.16 6.69 13.07
C PRO A 206 -11.17 8.06 12.38
N SER A 207 -11.42 9.13 13.14
CA SER A 207 -11.46 10.50 12.60
C SER A 207 -10.12 10.97 12.03
N HIS A 208 -8.99 10.49 12.55
CA HIS A 208 -7.67 10.82 12.00
C HIS A 208 -7.41 10.05 10.70
N THR A 209 -7.72 8.75 10.69
CA THR A 209 -7.61 7.91 9.49
C THR A 209 -8.47 8.44 8.35
N ALA A 210 -9.72 8.84 8.63
CA ALA A 210 -10.60 9.44 7.64
C ALA A 210 -9.98 10.69 6.98
N ARG A 211 -9.36 11.59 7.78
CA ARG A 211 -8.71 12.80 7.26
C ARG A 211 -7.53 12.47 6.34
N MET A 212 -6.65 11.57 6.75
CA MET A 212 -5.47 11.21 5.96
C MET A 212 -5.85 10.52 4.64
N VAL A 213 -6.86 9.63 4.67
CA VAL A 213 -7.37 8.98 3.45
C VAL A 213 -8.06 9.98 2.53
N ALA A 214 -8.87 10.90 3.09
CA ALA A 214 -9.52 11.96 2.31
C ALA A 214 -8.49 12.86 1.61
N LEU A 215 -7.44 13.27 2.33
CA LEU A 215 -6.33 14.02 1.75
C LEU A 215 -5.70 13.25 0.59
N TYR A 216 -5.28 12.00 0.79
CA TYR A 216 -4.69 11.19 -0.29
C TYR A 216 -5.61 11.13 -1.53
N ARG A 217 -6.90 10.90 -1.35
CA ARG A 217 -7.85 10.81 -2.46
C ARG A 217 -8.03 12.12 -3.22
N GLU A 218 -8.18 13.23 -2.51
CA GLU A 218 -8.27 14.56 -3.12
C GLU A 218 -7.03 14.83 -3.98
N ARG A 219 -5.85 14.49 -3.44
CA ARG A 219 -4.58 14.71 -4.13
C ARG A 219 -4.38 13.73 -5.29
N PHE A 220 -4.84 12.49 -5.17
CA PHE A 220 -4.80 11.49 -6.25
C PHE A 220 -5.60 11.97 -7.48
N GLU A 221 -6.80 12.52 -7.24
CA GLU A 221 -7.61 13.14 -8.29
C GLU A 221 -6.96 14.42 -8.84
N HIS A 222 -6.40 15.26 -7.96
CA HIS A 222 -5.68 16.48 -8.35
C HIS A 222 -4.54 16.20 -9.34
N TYR A 223 -3.78 15.12 -9.15
CA TYR A 223 -2.70 14.71 -10.04
C TYR A 223 -3.16 13.95 -11.30
N GLY A 224 -4.47 13.75 -11.48
CA GLY A 224 -5.04 13.22 -12.71
C GLY A 224 -5.06 11.69 -12.82
N HIS A 225 -4.86 10.97 -11.72
CA HIS A 225 -4.89 9.50 -11.70
C HIS A 225 -6.30 8.90 -11.74
N GLY A 226 -7.33 9.75 -11.75
CA GLY A 226 -8.74 9.40 -11.85
C GLY A 226 -9.57 9.94 -10.69
N ALA A 227 -10.87 9.63 -10.70
CA ALA A 227 -11.77 10.04 -9.62
C ALA A 227 -11.32 9.48 -8.26
N GLN A 228 -11.61 10.19 -7.18
CA GLN A 228 -11.22 9.83 -5.80
C GLN A 228 -11.54 8.37 -5.41
N LYS A 229 -12.68 7.86 -5.87
CA LYS A 229 -13.12 6.48 -5.59
C LYS A 229 -12.26 5.40 -6.25
N LYS A 230 -11.41 5.78 -7.21
CA LYS A 230 -10.43 4.88 -7.85
C LYS A 230 -9.09 4.82 -7.14
N ALA A 231 -8.84 5.71 -6.18
CA ALA A 231 -7.60 5.70 -5.41
C ALA A 231 -7.48 4.42 -4.57
N ILE A 232 -6.26 3.89 -4.44
CA ILE A 232 -5.99 2.60 -3.82
C ILE A 232 -5.64 2.79 -2.34
N VAL A 233 -6.49 2.29 -1.45
CA VAL A 233 -6.37 2.47 0.00
C VAL A 233 -6.18 1.13 0.70
N GLY A 234 -5.27 1.08 1.67
CA GLY A 234 -5.08 -0.04 2.57
C GLY A 234 -5.13 0.39 4.04
N LEU A 235 -5.63 -0.49 4.91
CA LEU A 235 -5.77 -0.25 6.34
C LEU A 235 -5.05 -1.31 7.18
N GLY A 236 -4.52 -0.86 8.30
CA GLY A 236 -4.06 -1.72 9.38
C GLY A 236 -5.19 -2.12 10.32
N GLY A 237 -4.93 -3.08 11.19
CA GLY A 237 -5.89 -3.55 12.18
C GLY A 237 -5.23 -4.52 13.13
N GLN A 238 -5.89 -4.82 14.23
CA GLN A 238 -5.42 -5.84 15.15
C GLN A 238 -6.64 -6.58 15.70
N VAL A 239 -6.54 -7.90 15.75
CA VAL A 239 -7.63 -8.75 16.20
C VAL A 239 -7.14 -9.78 17.21
N PHE A 240 -8.01 -10.13 18.14
CA PHE A 240 -7.88 -11.32 18.97
C PHE A 240 -9.25 -11.94 19.20
N MET A 241 -9.40 -13.21 18.83
CA MET A 241 -10.67 -13.89 18.75
C MET A 241 -10.73 -15.15 19.59
N ARG A 242 -11.90 -15.35 20.19
CA ARG A 242 -12.39 -16.63 20.71
C ARG A 242 -13.88 -16.73 20.37
N LYS A 243 -14.43 -17.94 20.35
CA LYS A 243 -15.87 -18.13 20.06
C LYS A 243 -16.78 -17.32 20.99
N ASN A 244 -16.37 -17.20 22.24
CA ASN A 244 -17.00 -16.35 23.23
C ASN A 244 -16.15 -15.09 23.46
N SER A 245 -16.78 -13.92 23.33
CA SER A 245 -16.15 -12.61 23.50
C SER A 245 -15.48 -12.43 24.87
N GLN A 246 -16.09 -12.92 25.95
CA GLN A 246 -15.52 -12.80 27.30
C GLN A 246 -14.23 -13.61 27.46
N ASP A 247 -14.14 -14.78 26.81
CA ASP A 247 -12.93 -15.61 26.82
C ASP A 247 -11.81 -14.91 26.04
N ALA A 248 -12.14 -14.26 24.92
CA ALA A 248 -11.17 -13.46 24.15
C ALA A 248 -10.58 -12.32 24.98
N ILE A 249 -11.43 -11.56 25.67
CA ILE A 249 -11.02 -10.45 26.54
C ILE A 249 -10.17 -10.98 27.71
N ALA A 250 -10.62 -12.04 28.38
CA ALA A 250 -9.91 -12.60 29.53
C ALA A 250 -8.51 -13.13 29.15
N GLU A 251 -8.39 -13.79 28.00
CA GLU A 251 -7.12 -14.34 27.52
C GLU A 251 -6.18 -13.26 26.99
N PHE A 252 -6.69 -12.27 26.26
CA PHE A 252 -5.84 -11.24 25.67
C PHE A 252 -5.36 -10.19 26.69
N ARG A 253 -6.12 -9.95 27.76
CA ARG A 253 -5.86 -8.89 28.72
C ARG A 253 -4.43 -8.89 29.30
N PRO A 254 -3.86 -10.02 29.77
CA PRO A 254 -2.48 -10.04 30.23
C PRO A 254 -1.47 -9.60 29.16
N TYR A 255 -1.68 -9.98 27.91
CA TYR A 255 -0.84 -9.56 26.78
C TYR A 255 -0.97 -8.05 26.53
N PHE A 256 -2.20 -7.52 26.52
CA PHE A 256 -2.45 -6.08 26.36
C PHE A 256 -1.83 -5.26 27.49
N ASP A 257 -2.13 -5.59 28.75
CA ASP A 257 -1.75 -4.79 29.92
C ASP A 257 -0.22 -4.74 30.13
N ASN A 258 0.52 -5.76 29.66
CA ASN A 258 1.97 -5.85 29.81
C ASN A 258 2.77 -5.55 28.52
N ALA A 259 2.10 -5.30 27.39
CA ALA A 259 2.79 -4.94 26.17
C ALA A 259 3.50 -3.59 26.33
N PRO A 260 4.77 -3.43 25.93
CA PRO A 260 5.47 -2.14 25.98
C PRO A 260 4.76 -1.02 25.20
N VAL A 261 3.95 -1.39 24.19
CA VAL A 261 3.27 -0.45 23.30
C VAL A 261 1.92 0.03 23.86
N TYR A 262 1.19 -0.81 24.60
CA TYR A 262 -0.11 -0.44 25.20
C TYR A 262 0.00 -0.08 26.69
N GLY A 263 0.97 -0.68 27.38
CA GLY A 263 1.13 -0.59 28.83
C GLY A 263 1.22 0.86 29.30
N ASN A 264 0.58 1.14 30.43
CA ASN A 264 0.39 2.50 30.99
C ASN A 264 -0.52 3.43 30.15
N GLY A 265 -1.17 2.90 29.12
CA GLY A 265 -2.18 3.58 28.32
C GLY A 265 -3.61 3.42 28.85
N PRO A 266 -4.62 3.69 28.02
CA PRO A 266 -6.03 3.47 28.38
C PRO A 266 -6.33 1.98 28.62
N SER A 267 -7.46 1.69 29.28
CA SER A 267 -7.93 0.31 29.44
C SER A 267 -8.13 -0.38 28.09
N LEU A 268 -8.05 -1.71 28.04
CA LEU A 268 -8.35 -2.48 26.82
C LEU A 268 -9.70 -2.07 26.21
N GLU A 269 -10.74 -1.91 27.02
CA GLU A 269 -12.07 -1.48 26.59
C GLU A 269 -12.07 -0.07 25.97
N ASP A 270 -11.36 0.88 26.59
CA ASP A 270 -11.21 2.22 26.04
C ASP A 270 -10.41 2.20 24.74
N PHE A 271 -9.36 1.40 24.67
CA PHE A 271 -8.53 1.26 23.48
C PHE A 271 -9.35 0.67 22.32
N MET A 272 -10.10 -0.41 22.55
CA MET A 272 -11.01 -1.00 21.55
C MET A 272 -12.08 -0.02 21.07
N ARG A 273 -12.60 0.86 21.94
CA ARG A 273 -13.54 1.91 21.53
C ARG A 273 -12.86 2.94 20.62
N GLN A 274 -11.64 3.34 20.99
CA GLN A 274 -10.93 4.46 20.37
C GLN A 274 -10.17 4.06 19.11
N THR A 275 -9.82 2.78 18.93
CA THR A 275 -8.97 2.32 17.84
C THR A 275 -9.57 1.12 17.09
N PRO A 276 -8.93 0.65 16.00
CA PRO A 276 -9.30 -0.57 15.26
C PRO A 276 -8.99 -1.89 15.97
N LEU A 277 -8.38 -1.88 17.18
CA LEU A 277 -8.19 -3.11 17.94
C LEU A 277 -9.54 -3.74 18.25
N THR A 278 -9.70 -5.01 17.86
CA THR A 278 -10.93 -5.75 18.12
C THR A 278 -10.62 -7.05 18.85
N VAL A 279 -11.07 -7.15 20.10
CA VAL A 279 -10.93 -8.36 20.92
C VAL A 279 -12.32 -8.88 21.24
N GLY A 280 -12.67 -10.07 20.74
CA GLY A 280 -14.03 -10.56 20.90
C GLY A 280 -14.34 -11.84 20.14
N SER A 281 -15.60 -12.00 19.77
CA SER A 281 -16.10 -13.08 18.93
C SER A 281 -15.80 -12.84 17.44
N PRO A 282 -15.80 -13.91 16.60
CA PRO A 282 -15.70 -13.75 15.16
C PRO A 282 -16.74 -12.79 14.57
N GLN A 283 -17.97 -12.78 15.09
CA GLN A 283 -19.02 -11.85 14.64
C GLN A 283 -18.69 -10.40 14.98
N GLU A 284 -18.20 -10.12 16.20
CA GLU A 284 -17.80 -8.76 16.57
C GLU A 284 -16.63 -8.26 15.73
N VAL A 285 -15.69 -9.14 15.35
CA VAL A 285 -14.59 -8.79 14.42
C VAL A 285 -15.13 -8.50 13.02
N ILE A 286 -16.10 -9.28 12.53
CA ILE A 286 -16.77 -9.01 11.26
C ILE A 286 -17.42 -7.63 11.28
N ASP A 287 -18.29 -7.38 12.26
CA ASP A 287 -19.06 -6.13 12.37
C ASP A 287 -18.13 -4.91 12.49
N ARG A 288 -17.07 -5.01 13.32
CA ARG A 288 -16.11 -3.94 13.53
C ARG A 288 -15.28 -3.65 12.28
N THR A 289 -14.86 -4.69 11.57
CA THR A 289 -14.07 -4.54 10.33
C THR A 289 -14.90 -3.93 9.21
N LEU A 290 -16.15 -4.38 9.03
CA LEU A 290 -17.06 -3.78 8.02
C LEU A 290 -17.29 -2.29 8.29
N GLY A 291 -17.37 -1.90 9.56
CA GLY A 291 -17.50 -0.49 9.97
C GLY A 291 -16.30 0.40 9.59
N PHE A 292 -15.15 -0.16 9.19
CA PHE A 292 -14.03 0.66 8.68
C PHE A 292 -14.40 1.36 7.37
N ARG A 293 -15.26 0.75 6.55
CA ARG A 293 -15.79 1.36 5.33
C ARG A 293 -16.59 2.63 5.62
N ASP A 294 -17.33 2.67 6.72
CA ASP A 294 -18.10 3.87 7.10
C ASP A 294 -17.19 5.06 7.42
N VAL A 295 -15.93 4.79 7.77
CA VAL A 295 -14.92 5.78 8.13
C VAL A 295 -14.17 6.27 6.90
N VAL A 296 -13.74 5.35 6.03
CA VAL A 296 -12.81 5.67 4.93
C VAL A 296 -13.38 5.39 3.54
N GLY A 297 -14.63 4.97 3.38
CA GLY A 297 -15.18 4.51 2.10
C GLY A 297 -14.55 3.19 1.62
N ASP A 298 -14.68 2.90 0.33
CA ASP A 298 -14.13 1.67 -0.28
C ASP A 298 -12.60 1.63 -0.23
N TYR A 299 -12.04 0.49 0.16
CA TYR A 299 -10.60 0.25 0.25
C TYR A 299 -10.28 -1.17 -0.21
N GLN A 300 -9.01 -1.44 -0.52
CA GLN A 300 -8.59 -2.60 -1.30
C GLN A 300 -7.78 -3.61 -0.50
N ARG A 301 -7.23 -3.22 0.66
CA ARG A 301 -6.42 -4.11 1.50
C ARG A 301 -6.66 -3.89 2.99
N GLN A 302 -6.89 -4.99 3.72
CA GLN A 302 -6.86 -5.03 5.19
C GLN A 302 -5.70 -5.91 5.65
N LEU A 303 -4.78 -5.38 6.47
CA LEU A 303 -3.77 -6.18 7.16
C LEU A 303 -4.04 -6.20 8.66
N PHE A 304 -3.92 -7.37 9.27
CA PHE A 304 -4.06 -7.56 10.71
C PHE A 304 -2.72 -7.87 11.37
N LEU A 305 -2.34 -7.09 12.38
CA LEU A 305 -1.32 -7.48 13.34
C LEU A 305 -1.89 -8.59 14.23
N ILE A 306 -1.20 -9.72 14.30
CA ILE A 306 -1.76 -10.93 14.94
C ILE A 306 -0.82 -11.62 15.92
N ASP A 307 0.46 -11.25 15.91
CA ASP A 307 1.53 -11.96 16.63
C ASP A 307 2.28 -11.08 17.62
N HIS A 308 1.69 -9.94 18.02
CA HIS A 308 2.30 -8.96 18.92
C HIS A 308 2.09 -9.28 20.42
N ALA A 309 2.77 -8.54 21.29
CA ALA A 309 2.57 -8.53 22.74
C ALA A 309 2.96 -9.82 23.47
N GLY A 310 3.82 -10.65 22.85
CA GLY A 310 4.30 -11.89 23.46
C GLY A 310 3.33 -13.06 23.33
N LEU A 311 2.38 -12.99 22.40
CA LEU A 311 1.48 -14.10 22.07
C LEU A 311 2.29 -15.34 21.64
N PRO A 312 2.05 -16.52 22.24
CA PRO A 312 2.76 -17.74 21.86
C PRO A 312 2.28 -18.21 20.47
N LEU A 313 3.19 -18.82 19.69
CA LEU A 313 2.91 -19.26 18.31
C LEU A 313 1.59 -20.03 18.18
N ARG A 314 1.31 -20.97 19.08
CA ARG A 314 0.06 -21.75 19.04
C ARG A 314 -1.17 -20.84 19.00
N THR A 315 -1.22 -19.85 19.89
CA THR A 315 -2.32 -18.89 19.95
C THR A 315 -2.38 -18.07 18.66
N VAL A 316 -1.23 -17.66 18.12
CA VAL A 316 -1.18 -16.93 16.84
C VAL A 316 -1.75 -17.76 15.69
N LEU A 317 -1.39 -19.05 15.59
CA LEU A 317 -1.91 -19.95 14.55
C LEU A 317 -3.43 -20.13 14.67
N GLU A 318 -3.97 -20.22 15.89
CA GLU A 318 -5.42 -20.24 16.12
C GLU A 318 -6.10 -18.94 15.67
N GLN A 319 -5.45 -17.78 15.85
CA GLN A 319 -5.97 -16.51 15.35
C GLN A 319 -5.98 -16.45 13.82
N ILE A 320 -4.95 -16.97 13.16
CA ILE A 320 -4.90 -17.08 11.69
C ILE A 320 -6.04 -17.97 11.18
N ASP A 321 -6.33 -19.08 11.86
CA ASP A 321 -7.43 -19.98 11.49
C ASP A 321 -8.80 -19.29 11.60
N LEU A 322 -9.04 -18.60 12.72
CA LEU A 322 -10.28 -17.84 12.92
C LEU A 322 -10.42 -16.70 11.90
N LEU A 323 -9.31 -16.06 11.51
CA LEU A 323 -9.33 -15.09 10.42
C LEU A 323 -9.73 -15.76 9.09
N GLY A 324 -9.15 -16.91 8.77
CA GLY A 324 -9.49 -17.68 7.57
C GLY A 324 -10.98 -18.06 7.51
N GLU A 325 -11.60 -18.35 8.66
CA GLU A 325 -13.04 -18.62 8.74
C GLU A 325 -13.91 -17.40 8.40
N ILE A 326 -13.52 -16.19 8.82
CA ILE A 326 -14.34 -14.98 8.63
C ILE A 326 -14.05 -14.21 7.34
N VAL A 327 -12.86 -14.35 6.75
CA VAL A 327 -12.46 -13.62 5.53
C VAL A 327 -13.42 -13.84 4.35
N PRO A 328 -13.93 -15.06 4.07
CA PRO A 328 -14.94 -15.23 3.03
C PRO A 328 -16.22 -14.43 3.25
N ILE A 329 -16.65 -14.26 4.50
CA ILE A 329 -17.81 -13.44 4.86
C ILE A 329 -17.48 -11.97 4.60
N LEU A 330 -16.34 -11.50 5.13
CA LEU A 330 -15.91 -10.12 4.93
C LEU A 330 -15.82 -9.77 3.44
N ARG A 331 -15.19 -10.60 2.61
CA ARG A 331 -15.11 -10.39 1.15
C ARG A 331 -16.50 -10.20 0.54
N ARG A 332 -17.44 -11.10 0.84
CA ARG A 332 -18.80 -11.03 0.30
C ARG A 332 -19.50 -9.73 0.70
N GLU A 333 -19.42 -9.34 1.97
CA GLU A 333 -20.09 -8.12 2.45
C GLU A 333 -19.43 -6.85 1.90
N PHE A 334 -18.11 -6.77 1.86
CA PHE A 334 -17.40 -5.63 1.23
C PHE A 334 -17.74 -5.51 -0.25
N ASP A 335 -17.71 -6.61 -1.00
CA ASP A 335 -18.04 -6.61 -2.43
C ASP A 335 -19.50 -6.20 -2.68
N ALA A 336 -20.43 -6.61 -1.81
CA ALA A 336 -21.84 -6.23 -1.91
C ALA A 336 -22.08 -4.73 -1.66
N MET A 337 -21.25 -4.09 -0.84
CA MET A 337 -21.35 -2.68 -0.50
C MET A 337 -20.53 -1.75 -1.41
N ARG A 338 -19.54 -2.30 -2.13
CA ARG A 338 -18.55 -1.55 -2.92
C ARG A 338 -19.20 -0.73 -4.05
N ASP A 339 -18.74 0.52 -4.25
CA ASP A 339 -19.07 1.27 -5.46
C ASP A 339 -18.55 0.51 -6.70
N PRO A 340 -19.38 0.24 -7.72
CA PRO A 340 -18.96 -0.53 -8.90
C PRO A 340 -17.73 0.04 -9.63
N GLU A 341 -17.47 1.34 -9.51
CA GLU A 341 -16.30 1.99 -10.11
C GLU A 341 -15.06 2.00 -9.20
N ALA A 342 -15.21 1.70 -7.90
CA ALA A 342 -14.08 1.55 -6.99
C ALA A 342 -13.37 0.22 -7.26
N PRO A 343 -12.03 0.15 -7.33
CA PRO A 343 -11.30 -1.10 -7.50
C PRO A 343 -11.62 -2.11 -6.40
N SER A 344 -11.79 -3.38 -6.77
CA SER A 344 -11.98 -4.47 -5.80
C SER A 344 -10.68 -4.77 -5.05
N ASP A 345 -9.57 -4.75 -5.78
CA ASP A 345 -8.28 -5.23 -5.33
C ASP A 345 -7.20 -4.22 -5.73
N PRO A 346 -6.07 -4.18 -5.01
CA PRO A 346 -4.95 -3.34 -5.40
C PRO A 346 -4.27 -3.91 -6.65
N PRO A 347 -3.50 -3.09 -7.39
CA PRO A 347 -2.73 -3.57 -8.53
C PRO A 347 -1.79 -4.72 -8.15
N THR A 348 -1.74 -5.73 -9.01
CA THR A 348 -0.81 -6.87 -8.94
C THR A 348 0.15 -6.79 -10.12
N HIS A 349 1.26 -7.52 -10.07
CA HIS A 349 2.16 -7.67 -11.22
C HIS A 349 1.40 -8.04 -12.50
N ALA A 350 0.51 -9.03 -12.41
CA ALA A 350 -0.27 -9.52 -13.55
C ALA A 350 -1.23 -8.45 -14.11
N SER A 351 -1.89 -7.66 -13.24
CA SER A 351 -2.79 -6.61 -13.71
C SER A 351 -2.04 -5.44 -14.33
N LEU A 352 -0.88 -5.05 -13.76
CA LEU A 352 -0.03 -3.99 -14.29
C LEU A 352 0.60 -4.39 -15.64
N LEU A 353 1.02 -5.65 -15.76
CA LEU A 353 1.50 -6.22 -17.02
C LEU A 353 0.42 -6.16 -18.10
N ALA A 354 -0.80 -6.59 -17.77
CA ALA A 354 -1.93 -6.56 -18.70
C ALA A 354 -2.32 -5.13 -19.12
N GLU A 355 -2.26 -4.17 -18.18
CA GLU A 355 -2.51 -2.76 -18.47
C GLU A 355 -1.48 -2.18 -19.45
N ARG A 356 -0.19 -2.43 -19.22
CA ARG A 356 0.88 -1.99 -20.13
C ARG A 356 0.70 -2.59 -21.52
N ASP A 357 0.50 -3.90 -21.61
CA ASP A 357 0.37 -4.59 -22.89
C ASP A 357 -0.87 -4.09 -23.66
N GLY A 358 -1.97 -3.78 -22.96
CA GLY A 358 -3.15 -3.15 -23.53
C GLY A 358 -2.87 -1.72 -24.05
N ALA A 359 -2.15 -0.90 -23.29
CA ALA A 359 -1.76 0.44 -23.71
C ALA A 359 -0.84 0.43 -24.94
N ASP A 360 0.10 -0.52 -25.00
CA ASP A 360 1.00 -0.70 -26.14
C ASP A 360 0.24 -1.11 -27.41
N ALA A 361 -0.75 -2.00 -27.28
CA ALA A 361 -1.63 -2.37 -28.39
C ALA A 361 -2.43 -1.16 -28.92
N VAL A 362 -3.03 -0.36 -28.04
CA VAL A 362 -3.76 0.85 -28.44
C VAL A 362 -2.84 1.85 -29.15
N ASN A 363 -1.63 2.05 -28.63
CA ASN A 363 -0.65 2.95 -29.25
C ASN A 363 -0.15 2.44 -30.60
N ALA A 364 -0.01 1.12 -30.78
CA ALA A 364 0.29 0.51 -32.07
C ALA A 364 -0.82 0.79 -33.10
N ILE A 365 -2.09 0.58 -32.71
CA ILE A 365 -3.24 0.87 -33.57
C ILE A 365 -3.29 2.35 -33.96
N ARG A 366 -3.07 3.27 -33.00
CA ARG A 366 -3.01 4.73 -33.29
C ARG A 366 -1.92 5.07 -34.31
N ARG A 367 -0.74 4.46 -34.20
CA ARG A 367 0.35 4.66 -35.17
C ARG A 367 -0.02 4.14 -36.56
N GLU A 368 -0.69 3.00 -36.65
CA GLU A 368 -1.16 2.46 -37.92
C GLU A 368 -2.26 3.32 -38.55
N LEU A 369 -3.22 3.80 -37.77
CA LEU A 369 -4.25 4.73 -38.23
C LEU A 369 -3.64 6.03 -38.75
N ALA A 370 -2.69 6.63 -38.00
CA ALA A 370 -1.99 7.84 -38.45
C ALA A 370 -1.20 7.62 -39.75
N ARG A 371 -0.57 6.43 -39.92
CA ARG A 371 0.09 6.06 -41.18
C ARG A 371 -0.92 5.92 -42.33
N ALA A 372 -2.06 5.28 -42.09
CA ALA A 372 -3.10 5.10 -43.09
C ALA A 372 -3.73 6.44 -43.50
N GLU A 373 -3.93 7.36 -42.57
CA GLU A 373 -4.39 8.73 -42.83
C GLU A 373 -3.36 9.53 -43.63
N GLY A 374 -2.07 9.47 -43.26
CA GLY A 374 -1.00 10.10 -44.04
C GLY A 374 -0.86 9.54 -45.46
N ILE A 375 -1.04 8.22 -45.64
CA ILE A 375 -1.10 7.59 -46.97
C ILE A 375 -2.33 8.10 -47.74
N ALA A 376 -3.52 8.12 -47.11
CA ALA A 376 -4.74 8.60 -47.76
C ALA A 376 -4.66 10.08 -48.15
N GLU A 377 -4.00 10.91 -47.34
CA GLU A 377 -3.72 12.32 -47.65
C GLU A 377 -2.71 12.45 -48.80
N SER A 378 -1.65 11.64 -48.83
CA SER A 378 -0.69 11.62 -49.95
C SER A 378 -1.34 11.19 -51.28
N VAL A 379 -2.31 10.27 -51.24
CA VAL A 379 -3.10 9.83 -52.40
C VAL A 379 -4.08 10.93 -52.84
N ARG A 380 -4.71 11.66 -51.90
CA ARG A 380 -5.58 12.81 -52.23
C ARG A 380 -4.81 13.99 -52.84
N LEU A 381 -3.58 14.21 -52.41
CA LEU A 381 -2.72 15.31 -52.89
C LEU A 381 -1.96 14.99 -54.19
N GLY A 382 -2.21 13.82 -54.80
CA GLY A 382 -1.62 13.48 -56.11
C GLY A 382 -0.13 13.17 -56.06
N GLY A 383 0.38 12.60 -54.96
CA GLY A 383 1.77 12.15 -54.86
C GLY A 383 2.11 11.06 -55.89
N PRO A 384 3.40 10.87 -56.26
CA PRO A 384 3.80 10.18 -57.50
C PRO A 384 3.50 8.67 -57.59
N HIS A 385 2.86 8.05 -56.60
CA HIS A 385 2.55 6.61 -56.56
C HIS A 385 1.15 6.39 -55.97
N ALA A 386 0.10 6.57 -56.78
CA ALA A 386 -1.24 6.10 -56.46
C ALA A 386 -1.43 4.66 -57.03
N PRO A 387 -1.78 3.64 -56.20
CA PRO A 387 -2.13 2.34 -56.72
C PRO A 387 -3.55 2.32 -57.30
N SER A 388 -3.77 1.44 -58.28
CA SER A 388 -5.01 1.25 -59.04
C SER A 388 -6.22 0.90 -58.13
N PRO A 389 -7.42 1.43 -58.42
CA PRO A 389 -8.60 1.22 -57.58
C PRO A 389 -9.22 -0.17 -57.82
N SER A 390 -8.84 -1.17 -57.02
CA SER A 390 -9.61 -2.43 -56.96
C SER A 390 -9.81 -3.05 -55.58
N ASP A 391 -9.25 -2.53 -54.49
CA ASP A 391 -9.48 -3.10 -53.16
C ASP A 391 -10.17 -2.10 -52.23
N THR A 392 -11.48 -2.31 -52.04
CA THR A 392 -12.32 -1.53 -51.11
C THR A 392 -12.36 -2.24 -49.74
N PRO A 393 -12.11 -1.57 -48.60
CA PRO A 393 -12.46 -2.11 -47.30
C PRO A 393 -13.86 -1.62 -46.90
N ALA A 394 -14.88 -2.42 -47.16
CA ALA A 394 -16.23 -2.23 -46.61
C ALA A 394 -16.36 -2.63 -45.13
N ARG A 395 -15.25 -2.89 -44.43
CA ARG A 395 -15.26 -3.46 -43.07
C ARG A 395 -14.82 -2.51 -41.97
N VAL A 396 -14.33 -1.31 -42.29
CA VAL A 396 -13.80 -0.35 -41.28
C VAL A 396 -14.79 0.76 -40.92
N LYS A 397 -15.86 0.96 -41.71
CA LYS A 397 -16.87 2.00 -41.44
C LYS A 397 -18.05 1.55 -40.57
N ALA A 398 -18.14 0.26 -40.22
CA ALA A 398 -19.26 -0.27 -39.44
C ALA A 398 -19.03 -0.28 -37.92
N GLU A 399 -17.79 -0.21 -37.45
CA GLU A 399 -17.46 -0.32 -36.00
C GLU A 399 -17.22 1.03 -35.31
N ALA A 400 -17.16 2.14 -36.06
CA ALA A 400 -16.91 3.48 -35.50
C ALA A 400 -18.18 4.27 -35.14
N ALA A 401 -19.37 3.73 -35.42
CA ALA A 401 -20.65 4.43 -35.21
C ALA A 401 -21.38 4.03 -33.90
N GLU A 402 -20.80 3.15 -33.09
CA GLU A 402 -21.42 2.65 -31.84
C GLU A 402 -20.78 3.22 -30.56
N ALA A 403 -19.71 4.02 -30.67
CA ALA A 403 -18.90 4.45 -29.52
C ALA A 403 -19.16 5.87 -29.00
N PHE A 404 -19.94 6.72 -29.67
CA PHE A 404 -20.16 8.10 -29.22
C PHE A 404 -21.58 8.59 -29.49
N GLY A 405 -22.41 8.55 -28.43
CA GLY A 405 -23.75 9.12 -28.39
C GLY A 405 -24.01 9.89 -27.07
N ASN A 406 -24.07 11.21 -27.20
CA ASN A 406 -24.85 12.21 -26.45
C ASN A 406 -24.52 12.69 -25.00
N SER A 407 -24.02 13.93 -24.96
CA SER A 407 -24.64 15.19 -24.41
C SER A 407 -24.59 15.60 -22.92
N ASP A 408 -23.87 16.71 -22.68
CA ASP A 408 -24.21 18.02 -22.05
C ASP A 408 -24.88 18.18 -20.65
N ALA A 409 -24.22 19.04 -19.82
CA ALA A 409 -24.72 20.31 -19.21
C ALA A 409 -24.59 20.52 -17.67
N PHE A 410 -24.25 21.78 -17.33
CA PHE A 410 -23.89 22.46 -16.06
C PHE A 410 -25.00 22.63 -14.97
N GLY A 411 -24.60 22.92 -13.71
CA GLY A 411 -25.44 23.71 -12.76
C GLY A 411 -25.06 23.68 -11.26
N VAL A 412 -24.84 24.86 -10.66
CA VAL A 412 -24.30 25.21 -9.31
C VAL A 412 -25.32 25.19 -8.14
N ARG A 413 -24.92 24.93 -6.87
CA ARG A 413 -25.17 25.79 -5.66
C ARG A 413 -24.62 25.29 -4.31
N ILE A 414 -24.18 26.27 -3.51
CA ILE A 414 -23.59 26.25 -2.15
C ILE A 414 -24.67 26.50 -1.08
N ALA A 415 -24.54 25.89 0.11
CA ALA A 415 -24.82 26.41 1.48
C ALA A 415 -24.98 25.22 2.46
N SER A 416 -24.77 25.28 3.79
CA SER A 416 -23.89 25.96 4.75
C SER A 416 -24.39 25.56 6.15
N LYS A 417 -23.47 25.41 7.14
CA LYS A 417 -23.66 25.37 8.63
C LYS A 417 -24.38 24.16 9.24
N GLU A 418 -24.06 23.68 10.44
CA GLU A 418 -22.99 23.83 11.46
C GLU A 418 -23.29 22.72 12.49
N ASP A 419 -22.31 22.10 13.14
CA ASP A 419 -22.33 21.99 14.61
C ASP A 419 -20.97 21.59 15.19
N SER A 420 -20.76 22.09 16.39
CA SER A 420 -19.50 22.47 17.02
C SER A 420 -18.71 21.35 17.68
N VAL A 421 -17.39 21.35 17.47
CA VAL A 421 -16.40 21.07 18.53
C VAL A 421 -15.27 22.09 18.42
N THR A 422 -15.13 22.93 19.44
CA THR A 422 -14.11 23.96 19.73
C THR A 422 -12.99 24.18 18.68
N GLY A 423 -13.12 25.29 17.92
CA GLY A 423 -12.33 25.61 16.71
C GLY A 423 -10.93 26.19 16.88
N ALA A 424 -10.26 26.02 18.03
CA ALA A 424 -8.89 26.52 18.19
C ALA A 424 -7.81 25.53 17.72
N SER A 425 -8.05 24.20 17.69
CA SER A 425 -7.04 23.21 17.26
C SER A 425 -7.18 22.72 15.82
N PHE A 426 -8.36 22.83 15.21
CA PHE A 426 -8.62 22.30 13.86
C PHE A 426 -8.07 23.21 12.75
N TYR A 427 -8.19 24.53 12.91
CA TYR A 427 -7.66 25.48 11.93
C TYR A 427 -6.13 25.47 11.90
N GLU A 428 -5.48 25.48 13.06
CA GLU A 428 -4.01 25.39 13.16
C GLU A 428 -3.46 24.08 12.58
N GLN A 429 -4.16 22.95 12.80
CA GLN A 429 -3.79 21.68 12.18
C GLN A 429 -3.95 21.71 10.66
N ARG A 430 -5.06 22.23 10.15
CA ARG A 430 -5.30 22.31 8.70
C ARG A 430 -4.31 23.21 7.98
N GLU A 431 -3.99 24.39 8.53
CA GLU A 431 -2.94 25.26 7.98
C GLU A 431 -1.57 24.58 7.98
N SER A 432 -1.26 23.79 9.02
CA SER A 432 -0.03 23.00 9.07
C SER A 432 0.01 21.87 8.04
N GLU A 433 -1.13 21.22 7.77
CA GLU A 433 -1.27 20.17 6.75
C GLU A 433 -1.15 20.76 5.34
N GLU A 434 -1.79 21.90 5.06
CA GLU A 434 -1.69 22.60 3.77
C GLU A 434 -0.25 23.09 3.50
N ALA A 435 0.44 23.61 4.52
CA ALA A 435 1.84 23.98 4.42
C ALA A 435 2.75 22.76 4.17
N ALA A 436 2.50 21.64 4.85
CA ALA A 436 3.22 20.39 4.64
C ALA A 436 3.04 19.83 3.22
N VAL A 437 1.79 19.79 2.74
CA VAL A 437 1.43 19.38 1.38
C VAL A 437 2.10 20.28 0.34
N SER A 438 2.01 21.61 0.52
CA SER A 438 2.65 22.57 -0.39
C SER A 438 4.16 22.41 -0.42
N HIS A 439 4.79 22.10 0.71
CA HIS A 439 6.23 21.84 0.77
C HIS A 439 6.60 20.54 0.03
N ALA A 440 5.83 19.48 0.22
CA ALA A 440 6.06 18.20 -0.46
C ALA A 440 5.85 18.30 -1.97
N ASP A 441 4.79 18.96 -2.44
CA ASP A 441 4.54 19.22 -3.88
C ASP A 441 5.72 19.99 -4.50
N ALA A 442 6.23 21.03 -3.82
CA ALA A 442 7.39 21.77 -4.29
C ALA A 442 8.64 20.86 -4.44
N LEU A 443 8.92 20.01 -3.44
CA LEU A 443 10.04 19.06 -3.52
C LEU A 443 9.85 18.03 -4.64
N LEU A 444 8.65 17.52 -4.84
CA LEU A 444 8.35 16.52 -5.87
C LEU A 444 8.51 17.12 -7.28
N ARG A 445 8.06 18.37 -7.48
CA ARG A 445 8.23 19.08 -8.75
C ARG A 445 9.68 19.41 -9.06
N ASP A 446 10.48 19.75 -8.05
CA ASP A 446 11.91 20.01 -8.24
C ASP A 446 12.70 18.76 -8.66
N LEU A 447 12.17 17.56 -8.39
CA LEU A 447 12.80 16.28 -8.70
C LEU A 447 12.32 15.64 -10.01
N ALA A 448 11.21 16.11 -10.58
CA ALA A 448 10.64 15.66 -11.85
C ALA A 448 11.31 16.39 -13.03
#